data_AF-A0A444J9W7-F1
#
_entry.id   AF-A0A444J9W7-F1
#
_cell.length_a   1.000
_cell.length_b   1.000
_cell.length_c   1.000
_cell.angle_alpha   90.00
_cell.angle_beta   90.00
_cell.angle_gamma   90.00
#
_symmetry.space_group_name_H-M   'P 1'
#
loop_
_entity.id
_entity.type
_entity.pdbx_description
1 polymer ?
#
loop_
_entity_poly.entity_id
_entity_poly.type
_entity_poly.pdbx_seq_one_letter_code
_entity_poly.pdbx_strand_id
1 'polypeptide(L)'
;MLNILRKQAQSPLIQALVLVIVIVFIFWGFGGNKNNGRTAVATVNKVDISYQDYIKAYNQTTDNFRQQFGGKIPPALLEQLGIQQQVLSRLIQSELLRQGGEKIGVRVSDLMVQEKIKEMEVFQEDGRFNQQRYEDQIVQADFRLG
;
A
#
# COMPACT_ATOMS: atom_id res chain seq x y z
N MET A 1 52.97 -1.43 -13.15
CA MET A 1 51.89 -2.24 -13.77
C MET A 1 50.49 -1.68 -13.47
N LEU A 2 50.27 -0.37 -13.61
CA LEU A 2 48.94 0.28 -13.52
C LEU A 2 48.55 1.00 -14.82
N ASN A 3 49.45 1.00 -15.81
CA ASN A 3 49.21 1.67 -17.09
C ASN A 3 48.47 0.78 -18.09
N ILE A 4 48.44 -0.55 -17.88
CA ILE A 4 47.75 -1.50 -18.77
C ILE A 4 46.23 -1.47 -18.51
N LEU A 5 45.83 -1.33 -17.24
CA LEU A 5 44.43 -1.13 -16.84
C LEU A 5 43.86 0.18 -17.38
N ARG A 6 44.65 1.27 -17.34
CA ARG A 6 44.21 2.59 -17.81
C ARG A 6 44.13 2.69 -19.33
N LYS A 7 45.00 1.98 -20.06
CA LYS A 7 45.03 1.99 -21.53
C LYS A 7 43.95 1.12 -22.18
N GLN A 8 43.41 0.14 -21.45
CA GLN A 8 42.30 -0.70 -21.92
C GLN A 8 40.95 -0.02 -21.66
N ALA A 9 40.81 0.76 -20.59
CA ALA A 9 39.62 1.58 -20.33
C ALA A 9 39.38 2.71 -21.36
N GLN A 10 40.39 3.07 -22.17
CA GLN A 10 40.31 4.10 -23.21
C GLN A 10 40.12 3.54 -24.63
N SER A 11 39.79 2.25 -24.79
CA SER A 11 39.42 1.73 -26.10
C SER A 11 38.00 2.21 -26.47
N PRO A 12 37.78 2.80 -27.66
CA PRO A 12 36.45 3.23 -28.11
C PRO A 12 35.43 2.08 -28.12
N LEU A 13 35.91 0.84 -28.21
CA LEU A 13 35.10 -0.38 -28.12
C LEU A 13 34.50 -0.58 -26.72
N ILE A 14 35.26 -0.32 -25.66
CA ILE A 14 34.81 -0.47 -24.27
C ILE A 14 33.85 0.67 -23.92
N GLN A 15 34.11 1.88 -24.42
CA GLN A 15 33.19 3.01 -24.25
C GLN A 15 31.84 2.74 -24.92
N ALA A 16 31.82 2.15 -26.12
CA ALA A 16 30.59 1.75 -26.80
C ALA A 16 29.81 0.68 -26.00
N LEU A 17 30.51 -0.32 -25.46
CA LEU A 17 29.88 -1.37 -24.65
C LEU A 17 29.28 -0.81 -23.34
N VAL A 18 29.99 0.10 -22.66
CA VAL A 18 29.47 0.78 -21.47
C VAL A 18 28.27 1.66 -21.81
N LEU A 19 28.29 2.37 -22.95
CA LEU A 19 27.16 3.19 -23.40
C LEU A 19 25.91 2.34 -23.62
N VAL A 20 26.05 1.16 -24.26
CA VAL A 20 24.94 0.22 -24.47
C VAL A 20 24.37 -0.26 -23.13
N ILE A 21 25.23 -0.59 -22.16
CA ILE A 21 24.80 -1.00 -20.81
C ILE A 21 24.03 0.14 -20.12
N VAL A 22 24.52 1.38 -20.19
CA VAL A 22 23.84 2.55 -19.63
C VAL A 22 22.48 2.77 -20.30
N ILE A 23 22.38 2.62 -21.61
CA ILE A 23 21.10 2.71 -22.34
C ILE A 23 20.12 1.63 -21.86
N VAL A 24 20.58 0.40 -21.69
CA VAL A 24 19.76 -0.69 -21.13
C VAL A 24 19.28 -0.35 -19.71
N PHE A 25 20.12 0.25 -18.87
CA PHE A 25 19.72 0.73 -17.54
C PHE A 25 18.74 1.92 -17.58
N ILE A 26 18.77 2.75 -18.64
CA ILE A 26 17.77 3.81 -18.84
C ILE A 26 16.44 3.22 -19.28
N PHE A 27 16.43 2.25 -20.20
CA PHE A 27 15.21 1.59 -20.72
C PHE A 27 14.59 0.60 -19.73
N TRP A 28 15.40 -0.13 -18.95
CA TRP A 28 14.92 -0.96 -17.83
C TRP A 28 14.56 -0.08 -16.62
N GLY A 29 15.19 1.09 -16.53
CA GLY A 29 15.04 2.02 -15.43
C GLY A 29 15.85 1.56 -14.22
N PHE A 30 16.91 2.31 -13.91
CA PHE A 30 17.31 2.55 -12.51
C PHE A 30 16.23 3.41 -11.82
N GLY A 31 15.00 2.89 -11.85
CA GLY A 31 13.86 3.31 -11.09
C GLY A 31 13.57 2.19 -10.13
N GLY A 32 14.51 1.90 -9.23
CA GLY A 32 14.09 1.41 -7.91
C GLY A 32 13.02 2.39 -7.45
N ASN A 33 11.80 1.87 -7.32
CA ASN A 33 10.56 2.63 -7.23
C ASN A 33 10.79 3.96 -6.50
N LYS A 34 10.61 5.04 -7.24
CA LYS A 34 10.50 6.42 -6.76
C LYS A 34 9.26 6.50 -5.87
N ASN A 35 9.29 5.89 -4.69
CA ASN A 35 8.26 6.00 -3.69
C ASN A 35 8.92 6.43 -2.38
N ASN A 36 9.03 7.76 -2.23
CA ASN A 36 8.94 8.49 -0.97
C ASN A 36 9.06 7.62 0.29
N GLY A 37 10.27 7.28 0.75
CA GLY A 37 10.56 6.89 2.14
C GLY A 37 9.63 5.85 2.82
N ARG A 38 8.84 5.08 2.06
CA ARG A 38 7.85 4.12 2.56
C ARG A 38 8.34 2.76 2.13
N THR A 39 9.11 2.15 3.01
CA THR A 39 9.56 0.76 2.91
C THR A 39 8.38 -0.10 2.49
N ALA A 40 8.45 -0.79 1.36
CA ALA A 40 7.42 -1.74 0.95
C ALA A 40 7.62 -3.05 1.73
N VAL A 41 6.53 -3.67 2.20
CA VAL A 41 6.57 -4.94 2.96
C VAL A 41 6.38 -6.14 2.04
N ALA A 42 5.64 -5.96 0.95
CA ALA A 42 5.46 -6.95 -0.10
C ALA A 42 5.04 -6.26 -1.40
N THR A 43 5.34 -6.86 -2.53
CA THR A 43 4.88 -6.42 -3.86
C THR A 43 3.96 -7.48 -4.45
N VAL A 44 2.75 -7.09 -4.81
CA VAL A 44 1.76 -7.97 -5.46
C VAL A 44 1.65 -7.55 -6.92
N ASN A 45 2.18 -8.37 -7.82
CA ASN A 45 2.36 -8.06 -9.24
C ASN A 45 3.22 -6.79 -9.44
N LYS A 46 2.58 -5.63 -9.51
CA LYS A 46 3.20 -4.31 -9.76
C LYS A 46 2.79 -3.25 -8.73
N VAL A 47 2.06 -3.66 -7.69
CA VAL A 47 1.55 -2.76 -6.64
C VAL A 47 2.26 -3.11 -5.33
N ASP A 48 2.91 -2.11 -4.76
CA ASP A 48 3.62 -2.23 -3.49
C ASP A 48 2.65 -2.05 -2.33
N ILE A 49 2.66 -3.00 -1.40
CA ILE A 49 2.02 -2.85 -0.10
C ILE A 49 2.99 -2.07 0.79
N SER A 50 2.64 -0.82 1.11
CA SER A 50 3.44 0.04 1.97
C SER A 50 3.52 -0.49 3.41
N TYR A 51 4.64 -0.28 4.08
CA TYR A 51 4.76 -0.54 5.52
C TYR A 51 3.73 0.23 6.35
N GLN A 52 3.32 1.42 5.90
CA GLN A 52 2.28 2.18 6.58
C GLN A 52 0.93 1.46 6.53
N ASP A 53 0.57 0.88 5.39
CA ASP A 53 -0.68 0.14 5.21
C ASP A 53 -0.67 -1.15 6.02
N TYR A 54 0.47 -1.84 6.03
CA TYR A 54 0.67 -3.03 6.87
C TYR A 54 0.49 -2.71 8.36
N ILE A 55 1.16 -1.67 8.88
CA ILE A 55 1.06 -1.29 10.29
C ILE A 55 -0.36 -0.84 10.65
N LYS A 56 -1.04 -0.09 9.77
CA LYS A 56 -2.44 0.29 9.98
C LYS A 56 -3.35 -0.93 10.08
N ALA A 57 -3.24 -1.87 9.14
CA ALA A 57 -4.02 -3.10 9.14
C ALA A 57 -3.70 -4.01 10.32
N TYR A 58 -2.43 -4.08 10.73
CA TYR A 58 -1.98 -4.83 11.89
C TYR A 58 -2.54 -4.27 13.20
N ASN A 59 -2.50 -2.95 13.38
CA ASN A 59 -3.06 -2.28 14.55
C ASN A 59 -4.58 -2.49 14.62
N GLN A 60 -5.31 -2.26 13.53
CA GLN A 60 -6.75 -2.51 13.46
C GLN A 60 -7.11 -3.96 13.81
N THR A 61 -6.37 -4.93 13.27
CA THR A 61 -6.61 -6.34 13.54
C THR A 61 -6.36 -6.65 15.02
N THR A 62 -5.26 -6.13 15.57
CA THR A 62 -4.89 -6.34 16.97
C THR A 62 -5.87 -5.66 17.92
N ASP A 63 -6.37 -4.47 17.60
CA ASP A 63 -7.37 -3.75 18.40
C ASP A 63 -8.71 -4.48 18.43
N ASN A 64 -9.15 -5.03 17.29
CA ASN A 64 -10.33 -5.89 17.24
C ASN A 64 -10.18 -7.13 18.13
N PHE A 65 -9.00 -7.75 18.14
CA PHE A 65 -8.72 -8.85 19.05
C PHE A 65 -8.68 -8.38 20.50
N ARG A 66 -8.02 -7.27 20.82
CA ARG A 66 -7.98 -6.71 22.18
C ARG A 66 -9.39 -6.47 22.71
N GLN A 67 -10.29 -5.94 21.90
CA GLN A 67 -11.69 -5.74 22.29
C GLN A 67 -12.39 -7.07 22.64
N GLN A 68 -12.15 -8.12 21.86
CA GLN A 68 -12.73 -9.46 22.11
C GLN A 68 -12.16 -10.14 23.37
N PHE A 69 -10.87 -9.94 23.66
CA PHE A 69 -10.16 -10.57 24.78
C PHE A 69 -10.08 -9.70 26.05
N GLY A 70 -10.87 -8.63 26.16
CA GLY A 70 -10.92 -7.82 27.37
C GLY A 70 -9.72 -6.90 27.60
N GLY A 71 -9.04 -6.49 26.53
CA GLY A 71 -8.06 -5.40 26.51
C GLY A 71 -6.60 -5.80 26.72
N LYS A 72 -6.29 -7.07 26.99
CA LYS A 72 -4.89 -7.54 27.17
C LYS A 72 -4.63 -8.81 26.38
N ILE A 73 -3.81 -8.69 25.34
CA ILE A 73 -3.30 -9.84 24.60
C ILE A 73 -1.77 -9.85 24.71
N PRO A 74 -1.16 -10.94 25.22
CA PRO A 74 0.28 -11.10 25.23
C PRO A 74 0.83 -11.08 23.79
N PRO A 75 1.94 -10.38 23.51
CA PRO A 75 2.57 -10.40 22.18
C PRO A 75 2.88 -11.81 21.67
N ALA A 76 3.30 -12.71 22.56
CA ALA A 76 3.57 -14.12 22.24
C ALA A 76 2.33 -14.87 21.70
N LEU A 77 1.13 -14.51 22.18
CA LEU A 77 -0.12 -15.09 21.68
C LEU A 77 -0.44 -14.58 20.28
N LEU A 78 -0.15 -13.31 19.97
CA LEU A 78 -0.34 -12.74 18.63
C LEU A 78 0.58 -13.42 17.60
N GLU A 79 1.81 -13.74 17.99
CA GLU A 79 2.75 -14.50 17.14
C GLU A 79 2.28 -15.94 16.93
N GLN A 80 1.85 -16.63 17.99
CA GLN A 80 1.28 -17.99 17.88
C GLN A 80 0.03 -18.04 17.00
N LEU A 81 -0.80 -17.00 17.02
CA LEU A 81 -1.98 -16.88 16.17
C LEU A 81 -1.65 -16.51 14.72
N GLY A 82 -0.39 -16.21 14.41
CA GLY A 82 0.04 -15.87 13.05
C GLY A 82 -0.58 -14.59 12.50
N ILE A 83 -0.92 -13.62 13.36
CA ILE A 83 -1.65 -12.41 12.99
C ILE A 83 -0.96 -11.65 11.86
N GLN A 84 0.37 -11.59 11.86
CA GLN A 84 1.15 -10.94 10.81
C GLN A 84 0.89 -11.55 9.42
N GLN A 85 0.88 -12.88 9.33
CA GLN A 85 0.63 -13.61 8.08
C GLN A 85 -0.82 -13.46 7.63
N GLN A 86 -1.77 -13.44 8.58
CA GLN A 86 -3.17 -13.19 8.28
C GLN A 86 -3.40 -11.79 7.72
N VAL A 87 -2.79 -10.76 8.33
CA VAL A 87 -2.88 -9.38 7.86
C VAL A 87 -2.28 -9.26 6.47
N LEU A 88 -1.10 -9.82 6.24
CA LEU A 88 -0.46 -9.78 4.93
C LEU A 88 -1.30 -10.49 3.87
N SER A 89 -1.82 -11.69 4.17
CA SER A 89 -2.66 -12.45 3.24
C SER A 89 -3.95 -11.70 2.89
N ARG A 90 -4.57 -11.03 3.87
CA ARG A 90 -5.75 -10.18 3.63
C ARG A 90 -5.44 -8.99 2.73
N LEU A 91 -4.31 -8.31 2.95
CA LEU A 91 -3.88 -7.19 2.11
C LEU A 91 -3.62 -7.65 0.67
N ILE A 92 -2.94 -8.79 0.49
CA ILE A 92 -2.69 -9.38 -0.82
C ILE A 92 -4.02 -9.73 -1.51
N GLN A 93 -4.94 -10.40 -0.81
CA GLN A 93 -6.22 -10.81 -1.39
C GLN A 93 -7.08 -9.61 -1.77
N SER A 94 -7.14 -8.58 -0.92
CA SER A 94 -7.85 -7.32 -1.21
C SER A 94 -7.32 -6.67 -2.49
N GLU A 95 -6.00 -6.60 -2.64
CA GLU A 95 -5.36 -6.02 -3.80
C GLU A 95 -5.61 -6.83 -5.08
N LEU A 96 -5.60 -8.18 -4.99
CA LEU A 96 -5.96 -9.03 -6.12
C LEU A 96 -7.42 -8.85 -6.54
N LEU A 97 -8.35 -8.71 -5.60
CA LEU A 97 -9.76 -8.42 -5.89
C LEU A 97 -9.91 -7.07 -6.57
N ARG A 98 -9.21 -6.04 -6.09
CA ARG A 98 -9.20 -4.70 -6.69
C ARG A 98 -8.71 -4.75 -8.14
N GLN A 99 -7.57 -5.40 -8.39
CA GLN A 99 -7.02 -5.57 -9.73
C GLN A 99 -7.97 -6.36 -10.65
N GLY A 100 -8.62 -7.40 -10.12
CA GLY A 100 -9.63 -8.18 -10.84
C GLY A 100 -10.84 -7.32 -11.25
N GLY A 101 -11.36 -6.51 -10.32
CA GLY A 101 -12.47 -5.58 -10.56
C GLY A 101 -12.12 -4.52 -11.60
N GLU A 102 -10.95 -3.90 -11.51
CA GLU A 102 -10.48 -2.94 -12.52
C GLU A 102 -10.34 -3.57 -13.90
N LYS A 103 -9.78 -4.79 -13.97
CA LYS A 103 -9.57 -5.50 -15.24
C LYS A 103 -10.86 -5.85 -15.96
N ILE A 104 -11.92 -6.20 -15.23
CA ILE A 104 -13.24 -6.49 -15.80
C ILE A 104 -14.12 -5.23 -15.93
N GLY A 105 -13.59 -4.06 -15.58
CA GLY A 105 -14.26 -2.78 -15.76
C GLY A 105 -15.30 -2.43 -14.70
N VAL A 106 -15.28 -3.08 -13.52
CA VAL A 106 -16.12 -2.66 -12.39
C VAL A 106 -15.65 -1.28 -11.94
N ARG A 107 -16.48 -0.27 -12.20
CA ARG A 107 -16.30 1.08 -11.67
C ARG A 107 -17.51 1.47 -10.85
N VAL A 108 -17.25 2.02 -9.68
CA VAL A 108 -18.26 2.63 -8.81
C VAL A 108 -18.36 4.10 -9.22
N SER A 109 -19.57 4.60 -9.47
CA SER A 109 -19.79 6.01 -9.77
C SER A 109 -19.83 6.84 -8.49
N ASP A 110 -19.43 8.10 -8.57
CA ASP A 110 -19.45 9.02 -7.42
C ASP A 110 -20.86 9.15 -6.84
N LEU A 111 -21.89 9.12 -7.70
CA LEU A 111 -23.30 9.14 -7.27
C LEU A 111 -23.65 7.92 -6.41
N MET A 112 -23.18 6.73 -6.79
CA MET A 112 -23.44 5.51 -6.02
C MET A 112 -22.71 5.53 -4.67
N VAL A 113 -21.50 6.12 -4.62
CA VAL A 113 -20.79 6.35 -3.34
C VAL A 113 -21.57 7.33 -2.47
N GLN A 114 -22.02 8.46 -3.03
CA GLN A 114 -22.78 9.48 -2.29
C GLN A 114 -24.09 8.92 -1.73
N GLU A 115 -24.84 8.16 -2.52
CA GLU A 115 -26.07 7.49 -2.08
C GLU A 115 -25.76 6.52 -0.95
N LYS A 116 -24.69 5.72 -1.10
CA LYS A 116 -24.32 4.76 -0.06
C LYS A 116 -23.90 5.41 1.26
N ILE A 117 -23.20 6.53 1.20
CA ILE A 117 -22.83 7.32 2.39
C ILE A 117 -24.09 7.87 3.08
N LYS A 118 -25.07 8.37 2.32
CA LYS A 118 -26.33 8.88 2.90
C LYS A 118 -27.16 7.81 3.60
N GLU A 119 -27.07 6.57 3.15
CA GLU A 119 -27.74 5.41 3.77
C GLU A 119 -27.09 4.96 5.09
N MET A 120 -25.86 5.37 5.39
CA MET A 120 -25.17 4.92 6.60
C MET A 120 -25.73 5.60 7.84
N GLU A 121 -26.25 4.81 8.78
CA GLU A 121 -26.84 5.28 10.05
C GLU A 121 -25.88 6.16 10.87
N VAL A 122 -24.57 5.89 10.80
CA VAL A 122 -23.52 6.68 11.46
C VAL A 122 -23.51 8.15 11.00
N PHE A 123 -23.95 8.44 9.79
CA PHE A 123 -24.02 9.78 9.21
C PHE A 123 -25.45 10.36 9.22
N GLN A 124 -26.38 9.71 9.90
CA GLN A 124 -27.76 10.16 10.02
C GLN A 124 -28.04 10.75 11.40
N GLU A 125 -28.94 11.72 11.46
CA GLU A 125 -29.60 12.22 12.66
C GLU A 125 -31.10 12.20 12.41
N ASP A 126 -31.86 11.59 13.31
CA ASP A 126 -33.31 11.36 13.16
C ASP A 126 -33.70 10.70 11.81
N GLY A 127 -32.86 9.78 11.32
CA GLY A 127 -33.08 9.04 10.08
C GLY A 127 -32.85 9.87 8.80
N ARG A 128 -32.28 11.08 8.91
CA ARG A 128 -31.89 11.92 7.78
C ARG A 128 -30.39 12.15 7.80
N PHE A 129 -29.77 12.18 6.63
CA PHE A 129 -28.36 12.50 6.52
C PHE A 129 -28.06 13.86 7.15
N ASN A 130 -27.09 13.90 8.08
CA ASN A 130 -26.62 15.12 8.71
C ASN A 130 -25.16 15.37 8.29
N GLN A 131 -24.94 16.48 7.58
CA GLN A 131 -23.62 16.86 7.07
C GLN A 131 -22.62 17.16 8.20
N GLN A 132 -23.07 17.77 9.29
CA GLN A 132 -22.22 18.09 10.43
C GLN A 132 -21.74 16.82 11.15
N ARG A 133 -22.62 15.83 11.35
CA ARG A 133 -22.20 14.50 11.84
C ARG A 133 -21.21 13.82 10.91
N TYR A 134 -21.40 13.93 9.59
CA TYR A 134 -20.48 13.39 8.61
C TYR A 134 -19.07 14.00 8.76
N GLU A 135 -18.99 15.32 8.85
CA GLU A 135 -17.72 16.04 9.05
C GLU A 135 -17.05 15.66 10.39
N ASP A 136 -17.82 15.63 11.48
CA ASP A 136 -17.31 15.27 12.81
C ASP A 136 -16.74 13.84 12.85
N GLN A 137 -17.42 12.89 12.20
CA GLN A 137 -17.01 11.48 12.17
C GLN A 137 -15.74 11.25 11.32
N ILE A 138 -15.61 11.95 10.18
CA ILE A 138 -14.41 11.84 9.33
C ILE A 138 -13.19 12.45 10.01
N VAL A 139 -13.37 13.58 10.70
CA VAL A 139 -12.31 14.23 11.46
C VAL A 139 -11.86 13.34 12.62
N GLN A 140 -12.78 12.68 13.34
CA GLN A 140 -12.42 11.69 14.38
C GLN A 140 -11.68 10.48 13.82
N ALA A 141 -11.97 10.06 12.59
CA ALA A 141 -11.33 8.92 11.96
C ALA A 141 -9.91 9.22 11.41
N ASP A 142 -9.37 10.43 11.62
CA ASP A 142 -8.11 10.94 11.05
C ASP A 142 -8.03 10.74 9.51
N PHE A 143 -9.19 10.73 8.85
CA PHE A 143 -9.26 10.71 7.40
C PHE A 143 -9.01 12.12 6.89
N ARG A 144 -7.75 12.45 6.64
CA ARG A 144 -7.40 13.66 5.88
C ARG A 144 -7.75 13.43 4.41
N LEU A 145 -8.81 14.09 3.94
CA LEU A 145 -9.08 14.24 2.51
C LEU A 145 -7.91 15.06 1.93
N GLY A 146 -7.06 14.40 1.14
CA GLY A 146 -5.95 15.01 0.41
C GLY A 146 -6.38 15.55 -0.94
#